data_AF-A0A0D2AXS3-F1
#
_entry.id   AF-A0A0D2AXS3-F1
#
_cell.length_a   1.000
_cell.length_b   1.000
_cell.length_c   1.000
_cell.angle_alpha   90.00
_cell.angle_beta   90.00
_cell.angle_gamma   90.00
#
_symmetry.space_group_name_H-M   'P 1'
#
loop_
_entity.id
_entity.type
_entity.pdbx_description
1 polymer ?
#
loop_
_entity_poly.entity_id
_entity_poly.type
_entity_poly.pdbx_seq_one_letter_code
_entity_poly.pdbx_strand_id
1 'polypeptide(L)'
;MAEAFGIASAVFGLVPVCYQAFELVEAACTANEGAEKQVQRIRMQRGLFTGWAECWDLKKSQDKLQSHFRNSDNGPLVVKVILNMSQLFASSDNLSAKYGLKVKLKDRSEFALATIKVQDVLGGKAAYEVGPQVKKLGAHMSWLRRAKFAIREKKKFDELISDLDEHNSTLRGICSEIVAWRIHLAMTCEVLQQNHPGNLNHLAETARDISSESPKGSVRQKRFDLIATTAEFKKRLQNLDQVRPTTSLSKEHFRYGEPRWYFNESSATFAIDTRSNTCCYIEWKTYGEDADAGVPTERDVQELAKIFLIKDPPRSFKTLPCLGAFKDARNSRYGFVYKPPAYIEKIPNKQPDTRITVSQARKPATLLEVLDQANDGRSWVLELGARFAIAKTLVQSLFVLHLTGWVHKNVRSGSVLFLPAESRTGGQPSQSLAKDFKHPYLSGFTYSRAMASTDTDYTARSRTVQRRSIKLDNYHHPEKRMHPSKLYRPAFDIYS
;
A
#
# COMPACT_ATOMS: atom_id res chain seq x y z
N MET A 1 -31.97 -26.15 0.00
CA MET A 1 -31.91 -25.06 -1.01
C MET A 1 -32.63 -23.78 -0.59
N ALA A 2 -33.88 -23.85 -0.11
CA ALA A 2 -34.64 -22.67 0.35
C ALA A 2 -34.02 -21.98 1.59
N GLU A 3 -33.47 -22.77 2.52
CA GLU A 3 -32.81 -22.26 3.73
C GLU A 3 -31.55 -21.42 3.41
N ALA A 4 -30.62 -21.94 2.60
CA ALA A 4 -29.43 -21.21 2.17
C ALA A 4 -29.77 -19.90 1.42
N PHE A 5 -30.85 -19.89 0.63
CA PHE A 5 -31.35 -18.68 -0.02
C PHE A 5 -31.88 -17.65 0.99
N GLY A 6 -32.68 -18.11 1.97
CA GLY A 6 -33.22 -17.26 3.03
C GLY A 6 -32.13 -16.62 3.88
N ILE A 7 -31.15 -17.41 4.31
CA ILE A 7 -29.97 -16.95 5.07
C ILE A 7 -29.18 -15.92 4.26
N ALA A 8 -28.85 -16.22 2.99
CA ALA A 8 -28.14 -15.28 2.13
C ALA A 8 -28.92 -13.97 1.93
N SER A 9 -30.25 -14.04 1.78
CA SER A 9 -31.12 -12.86 1.60
C SER A 9 -31.17 -12.00 2.85
N ALA A 10 -31.21 -12.62 4.04
CA ALA A 10 -31.14 -11.90 5.30
C ALA A 10 -29.81 -11.15 5.45
N VAL A 11 -28.68 -11.82 5.19
CA VAL A 11 -27.35 -11.19 5.23
C VAL A 11 -27.27 -10.04 4.23
N PHE A 12 -27.68 -10.26 2.98
CA PHE A 12 -27.66 -9.25 1.92
C PHE A 12 -28.48 -8.01 2.29
N GLY A 13 -29.64 -8.19 2.93
CA GLY A 13 -30.48 -7.07 3.41
C GLY A 13 -29.90 -6.34 4.63
N LEU A 14 -29.19 -7.03 5.52
CA LEU A 14 -28.62 -6.44 6.74
C LEU A 14 -27.30 -5.70 6.49
N VAL A 15 -26.52 -6.07 5.48
CA VAL A 15 -25.23 -5.42 5.16
C VAL A 15 -25.36 -3.90 4.96
N PRO A 16 -26.33 -3.38 4.17
CA PRO A 16 -26.58 -1.93 4.09
C PRO A 16 -26.88 -1.27 5.43
N VAL A 17 -27.58 -1.95 6.34
CA VAL A 17 -27.89 -1.45 7.69
C VAL A 17 -26.60 -1.29 8.51
N CYS A 18 -25.70 -2.28 8.45
CA CYS A 18 -24.40 -2.19 9.11
C CYS A 18 -23.54 -1.05 8.56
N TYR A 19 -23.55 -0.79 7.24
CA TYR A 19 -22.85 0.37 6.69
C TYR A 19 -23.40 1.69 7.21
N GLN A 20 -24.73 1.85 7.27
CA GLN A 20 -25.36 3.03 7.85
C GLN A 20 -24.98 3.21 9.33
N ALA A 21 -24.89 2.11 10.08
CA ALA A 21 -24.41 2.14 11.45
C ALA A 21 -22.96 2.63 11.56
N PHE A 22 -22.03 2.11 10.74
CA PHE A 22 -20.65 2.59 10.72
C PHE A 22 -20.55 4.07 10.36
N GLU A 23 -21.28 4.53 9.34
CA GLU A 23 -21.34 5.95 8.95
C GLU A 23 -21.81 6.83 10.11
N LEU A 24 -22.82 6.37 10.84
CA LEU A 24 -23.38 7.08 11.97
C LEU A 24 -22.39 7.24 13.11
N VAL A 25 -21.68 6.16 13.46
CA VAL A 25 -20.67 6.19 14.51
C VAL A 25 -19.48 7.04 14.11
N GLU A 26 -19.04 6.95 12.86
CA GLU A 26 -17.96 7.77 12.35
C GLU A 26 -18.33 9.27 12.40
N ALA A 27 -19.56 9.62 11.99
CA ALA A 27 -20.07 10.99 12.08
C ALA A 27 -20.16 11.46 13.54
N ALA A 28 -20.58 10.60 14.46
CA ALA A 28 -20.59 10.88 15.88
C ALA A 28 -19.18 11.19 16.41
N CYS A 29 -18.20 10.33 16.13
CA CYS A 29 -16.83 10.54 16.56
C CYS A 29 -16.24 11.83 15.96
N THR A 30 -16.49 12.09 14.67
CA THR A 30 -15.95 13.29 13.98
C THR A 30 -16.53 14.59 14.54
N ALA A 31 -17.75 14.56 15.09
CA ALA A 31 -18.37 15.72 15.72
C ALA A 31 -17.89 16.00 17.16
N ASN A 32 -17.08 15.11 17.75
CA ASN A 32 -16.59 15.23 19.12
C ASN A 32 -15.07 15.46 19.12
N GLU A 33 -14.65 16.64 19.56
CA GLU A 33 -13.23 16.98 19.68
C GLU A 33 -12.49 16.02 20.63
N GLY A 34 -11.29 15.57 20.25
CA GLY A 34 -10.50 14.64 21.05
C GLY A 34 -10.92 13.16 20.90
N ALA A 35 -11.79 12.83 19.94
CA ALA A 35 -12.20 11.45 19.62
C ALA A 35 -11.52 10.90 18.35
N GLU A 36 -10.40 11.49 17.91
CA GLU A 36 -9.78 11.19 16.63
C GLU A 36 -9.22 9.76 16.58
N LYS A 37 -8.73 9.23 17.71
CA LYS A 37 -8.33 7.80 17.80
C LYS A 37 -9.52 6.87 17.62
N GLN A 38 -10.66 7.19 18.24
CA GLN A 38 -11.90 6.44 18.08
C GLN A 38 -12.38 6.46 16.62
N VAL A 39 -12.30 7.61 15.93
CA VAL A 39 -12.59 7.69 14.48
C VAL A 39 -11.75 6.68 13.70
N GLN A 40 -10.44 6.61 13.95
CA GLN A 40 -9.55 5.71 13.21
C GLN A 40 -9.84 4.24 13.51
N ARG A 41 -10.12 3.88 14.77
CA ARG A 41 -10.52 2.51 15.13
C ARG A 41 -11.83 2.11 14.45
N ILE A 42 -12.82 3.00 14.41
CA ILE A 42 -14.09 2.76 13.69
C ILE A 42 -13.88 2.60 12.20
N ARG A 43 -13.03 3.42 11.57
CA ARG A 43 -12.65 3.25 10.15
C ARG A 43 -11.99 1.91 9.88
N MET A 44 -11.12 1.43 10.78
CA MET A 44 -10.54 0.09 10.66
C MET A 44 -11.61 -1.00 10.74
N GLN A 45 -12.55 -0.90 11.69
CA GLN A 45 -13.65 -1.87 11.81
C GLN A 45 -14.58 -1.85 10.59
N ARG A 46 -14.88 -0.65 10.06
CA ARG A 46 -15.62 -0.52 8.80
C ARG A 46 -14.86 -1.18 7.65
N GLY A 47 -13.55 -0.93 7.52
CA GLY A 47 -12.73 -1.53 6.48
C GLY A 47 -12.64 -3.05 6.54
N LEU A 48 -12.62 -3.64 7.75
CA LEU A 48 -12.71 -5.09 7.92
C LEU A 48 -14.07 -5.62 7.42
N PHE A 49 -15.16 -4.95 7.80
CA PHE A 49 -16.50 -5.31 7.35
C PHE A 49 -16.67 -5.16 5.83
N THR A 50 -16.18 -4.05 5.25
CA THR A 50 -16.17 -3.82 3.80
C THR A 50 -15.42 -4.92 3.08
N GLY A 51 -14.21 -5.25 3.54
CA GLY A 51 -13.39 -6.30 2.97
C GLY A 51 -14.05 -7.68 3.02
N TRP A 52 -14.80 -7.97 4.09
CA TRP A 52 -15.58 -9.20 4.20
C TRP A 52 -16.72 -9.20 3.18
N ALA A 53 -17.52 -8.14 3.12
CA ALA A 53 -18.65 -8.04 2.19
C ALA A 53 -18.21 -8.13 0.72
N GLU A 54 -17.06 -7.54 0.37
CA GLU A 54 -16.47 -7.62 -0.98
C GLU A 54 -15.96 -9.01 -1.34
N CYS A 55 -15.43 -9.77 -0.38
CA CYS A 55 -15.05 -11.16 -0.63
C CYS A 55 -16.25 -12.01 -1.10
N TRP A 56 -17.47 -11.62 -0.72
CA TRP A 56 -18.72 -12.28 -1.07
C TRP A 56 -19.51 -11.61 -2.20
N ASP A 57 -18.97 -10.53 -2.80
CA ASP A 57 -19.60 -9.74 -3.88
C ASP A 57 -21.00 -9.17 -3.51
N LEU A 58 -21.22 -8.88 -2.22
CA LEU A 58 -22.51 -8.43 -1.69
C LEU A 58 -22.91 -7.01 -2.14
N LYS A 59 -22.09 -6.34 -2.94
CA LYS A 59 -22.47 -5.11 -3.64
C LYS A 59 -23.31 -5.38 -4.89
N LYS A 60 -23.20 -6.57 -5.49
CA LYS A 60 -23.84 -6.93 -6.77
C LYS A 60 -24.91 -7.98 -6.62
N SER A 61 -24.61 -9.07 -5.90
CA SER A 61 -25.51 -10.21 -5.78
C SER A 61 -25.22 -11.00 -4.49
N GLN A 62 -26.20 -11.82 -4.08
CA GLN A 62 -26.08 -12.79 -3.01
C GLN A 62 -25.70 -14.20 -3.48
N ASP A 63 -25.60 -14.44 -4.79
CA ASP A 63 -25.46 -15.79 -5.37
C ASP A 63 -24.22 -16.53 -4.87
N LYS A 64 -23.10 -15.82 -4.74
CA LYS A 64 -21.84 -16.37 -4.24
C LYS A 64 -21.97 -16.82 -2.78
N LEU A 65 -22.60 -16.00 -1.95
CA LEU A 65 -22.83 -16.30 -0.54
C LEU A 65 -23.85 -17.45 -0.37
N GLN A 66 -24.94 -17.44 -1.16
CA GLN A 66 -25.91 -18.52 -1.19
C GLN A 66 -25.24 -19.85 -1.57
N SER A 67 -24.39 -19.84 -2.60
CA SER A 67 -23.66 -21.03 -3.04
C SER A 67 -22.71 -21.56 -1.96
N HIS A 68 -22.09 -20.65 -1.19
CA HIS A 68 -21.25 -21.03 -0.05
C HIS A 68 -22.07 -21.68 1.07
N PHE A 69 -23.21 -21.10 1.46
CA PHE A 69 -24.07 -21.65 2.51
C PHE A 69 -24.78 -22.94 2.15
N ARG A 70 -24.85 -23.31 0.86
CA ARG A 70 -25.29 -24.67 0.47
C ARG A 70 -24.31 -25.75 0.92
N ASN A 71 -23.04 -25.40 1.09
CA ASN A 71 -21.95 -26.32 1.38
C ASN A 71 -21.27 -26.02 2.73
N SER A 72 -21.87 -25.18 3.58
CA SER A 72 -21.27 -24.74 4.84
C SER A 72 -22.33 -24.52 5.92
N ASP A 73 -22.05 -25.02 7.12
CA ASP A 73 -22.90 -24.86 8.31
C ASP A 73 -22.70 -23.51 9.01
N ASN A 74 -21.87 -22.62 8.45
CA ASN A 74 -21.57 -21.32 9.06
C ASN A 74 -22.68 -20.27 8.85
N GLY A 75 -23.65 -20.53 7.97
CA GLY A 75 -24.72 -19.59 7.62
C GLY A 75 -25.45 -18.99 8.83
N PRO A 76 -25.94 -19.83 9.77
CA PRO A 76 -26.57 -19.37 11.01
C PRO A 76 -25.70 -18.43 11.86
N LEU A 77 -24.41 -18.74 11.98
CA LEU A 77 -23.47 -17.92 12.74
C LEU A 77 -23.22 -16.57 12.04
N VAL A 78 -23.08 -16.56 10.72
CA VAL A 78 -22.93 -15.31 9.95
C VAL A 78 -24.13 -14.41 10.16
N VAL A 79 -25.34 -14.93 9.99
CA VAL A 79 -26.58 -14.17 10.22
C VAL A 79 -26.63 -13.61 11.63
N LYS A 80 -26.32 -14.43 12.64
CA LYS A 80 -26.26 -13.99 14.03
C LYS A 80 -25.31 -12.82 14.23
N VAL A 81 -24.09 -12.92 13.70
CA VAL A 81 -23.08 -11.86 13.85
C VAL A 81 -23.51 -10.56 13.15
N ILE A 82 -23.98 -10.64 11.90
CA ILE A 82 -24.42 -9.47 11.14
C ILE A 82 -25.64 -8.82 11.79
N LEU A 83 -26.59 -9.62 12.26
CA LEU A 83 -27.77 -9.13 12.98
C LEU A 83 -27.36 -8.43 14.27
N ASN A 84 -26.49 -9.05 15.08
CA ASN A 84 -26.00 -8.44 16.31
C ASN A 84 -25.30 -7.11 16.04
N MET A 85 -24.41 -7.04 15.04
CA MET A 85 -23.77 -5.79 14.62
C MET A 85 -24.80 -4.71 14.26
N SER A 86 -25.84 -5.06 13.49
CA SER A 86 -26.90 -4.11 13.11
C SER A 86 -27.72 -3.63 14.32
N GLN A 87 -27.87 -4.49 15.33
CA GLN A 87 -28.67 -4.22 16.53
C GLN A 87 -27.93 -3.43 17.61
N LEU A 88 -26.59 -3.34 17.56
CA LEU A 88 -25.81 -2.47 18.45
C LEU A 88 -26.33 -1.02 18.45
N PHE A 89 -26.98 -0.61 17.36
CA PHE A 89 -27.48 0.74 17.12
C PHE A 89 -29.01 0.84 17.11
N ALA A 90 -29.73 -0.24 17.42
CA ALA A 90 -31.20 -0.27 17.31
C ALA A 90 -31.93 0.44 18.47
N SER A 91 -31.25 0.73 19.58
CA SER A 91 -31.84 1.36 20.76
C SER A 91 -31.03 2.59 21.18
N SER A 92 -31.69 3.74 21.21
CA SER A 92 -31.10 5.02 21.62
C SER A 92 -30.66 5.00 23.09
N ASP A 93 -31.46 4.34 23.94
CA ASP A 93 -31.15 4.14 25.36
C ASP A 93 -29.93 3.24 25.55
N ASN A 94 -29.83 2.14 24.80
CA ASN A 94 -28.67 1.25 24.88
C ASN A 94 -27.38 1.98 24.43
N LEU A 95 -27.46 2.78 23.36
CA LEU A 95 -26.35 3.61 22.91
C LEU A 95 -25.86 4.57 24.01
N SER A 96 -26.78 5.19 24.75
CA SER A 96 -26.42 6.08 25.85
C SER A 96 -25.94 5.33 27.10
N ALA A 97 -26.65 4.27 27.51
CA ALA A 97 -26.41 3.57 28.77
C ALA A 97 -25.16 2.69 28.72
N LYS A 98 -25.03 1.86 27.68
CA LYS A 98 -23.93 0.92 27.51
C LYS A 98 -22.70 1.61 26.91
N TYR A 99 -22.87 2.35 25.82
CA TYR A 99 -21.73 2.90 25.06
C TYR A 99 -21.43 4.38 25.33
N GLY A 100 -22.17 5.04 26.24
CA GLY A 100 -21.94 6.45 26.57
C GLY A 100 -22.20 7.42 25.41
N LEU A 101 -22.93 6.98 24.38
CA LEU A 101 -23.22 7.73 23.16
C LEU A 101 -24.59 8.40 23.27
N LYS A 102 -24.60 9.70 23.57
CA LYS A 102 -25.87 10.44 23.69
C LYS A 102 -26.37 10.91 22.34
N VAL A 103 -27.62 10.55 22.04
CA VAL A 103 -28.35 10.98 20.85
C VAL A 103 -29.18 12.22 21.19
N LYS A 104 -29.02 13.30 20.43
CA LYS A 104 -29.84 14.53 20.51
C LYS A 104 -30.60 14.72 19.20
N LEU A 105 -31.93 14.68 19.28
CA LEU A 105 -32.84 14.92 18.16
C LEU A 105 -33.73 16.12 18.45
N LYS A 106 -34.19 16.79 17.38
CA LYS A 106 -35.19 17.86 17.46
C LYS A 106 -36.61 17.31 17.65
N ASP A 107 -36.92 16.16 17.04
CA ASP A 107 -38.19 15.44 17.24
C ASP A 107 -37.97 14.21 18.14
N ARG A 108 -38.72 14.15 19.24
CA ARG A 108 -38.66 13.07 20.26
C ARG A 108 -39.55 11.87 19.95
N SER A 109 -39.88 11.60 18.68
CA SER A 109 -40.54 10.35 18.33
C SER A 109 -39.53 9.21 18.35
N GLU A 110 -39.38 8.59 19.52
CA GLU A 110 -38.52 7.43 19.69
C GLU A 110 -39.04 6.25 18.86
N PHE A 111 -38.30 5.87 17.82
CA PHE A 111 -38.52 4.61 17.12
C PHE A 111 -37.97 3.49 17.99
N ALA A 112 -38.77 2.96 18.90
CA ALA A 112 -38.43 1.74 19.63
C ALA A 112 -38.51 0.54 18.66
N LEU A 113 -37.37 0.00 18.25
CA LEU A 113 -37.32 -1.26 17.52
C LEU A 113 -37.30 -2.43 18.50
N ALA A 114 -38.22 -3.38 18.34
CA ALA A 114 -38.11 -4.66 19.01
C ALA A 114 -36.82 -5.37 18.55
N THR A 115 -36.03 -5.89 19.49
CA THR A 115 -34.86 -6.71 19.18
C THR A 115 -35.29 -7.91 18.35
N ILE A 116 -34.75 -8.04 17.13
CA ILE A 116 -35.03 -9.19 16.26
C ILE A 116 -34.31 -10.40 16.86
N LYS A 117 -35.04 -11.47 17.19
CA LYS A 117 -34.38 -12.67 17.70
C LYS A 117 -33.74 -13.42 16.53
N VAL A 118 -32.51 -13.91 16.75
CA VAL A 118 -31.78 -14.72 15.76
C VAL A 118 -32.61 -15.94 15.32
N GLN A 119 -33.37 -16.54 16.24
CA GLN A 119 -34.24 -17.68 15.97
C GLN A 119 -35.35 -17.37 14.94
N ASP A 120 -35.87 -16.14 14.94
CA ASP A 120 -36.89 -15.69 13.98
C ASP A 120 -36.32 -15.63 12.54
N VAL A 121 -35.00 -15.46 12.41
CA VAL A 121 -34.28 -15.42 11.13
C VAL A 121 -33.87 -16.82 10.66
N LEU A 122 -33.55 -17.72 11.59
CA LEU A 122 -33.05 -19.08 11.29
C LEU A 122 -34.15 -20.15 11.20
N GLY A 123 -35.34 -19.92 11.75
CA GLY A 123 -36.42 -20.91 11.88
C GLY A 123 -37.16 -21.29 10.59
N GLY A 124 -36.56 -21.16 9.41
CA GLY A 124 -37.13 -21.61 8.14
C GLY A 124 -38.37 -20.86 7.64
N LYS A 125 -38.91 -19.92 8.41
CA LYS A 125 -39.93 -18.99 7.93
C LYS A 125 -39.24 -17.94 7.07
N ALA A 126 -39.56 -18.00 5.77
CA ALA A 126 -38.82 -17.40 4.68
C ALA A 126 -38.41 -15.94 4.90
N ALA A 127 -37.44 -15.48 4.10
CA ALA A 127 -36.99 -14.08 4.00
C ALA A 127 -38.10 -13.01 3.98
N TYR A 128 -39.37 -13.40 3.73
CA TYR A 128 -40.57 -12.58 3.89
C TYR A 128 -40.84 -12.08 5.33
N GLU A 129 -40.46 -12.80 6.40
CA GLU A 129 -40.67 -12.34 7.79
C GLU A 129 -39.54 -11.43 8.29
N VAL A 130 -38.32 -11.68 7.80
CA VAL A 130 -37.12 -10.92 8.14
C VAL A 130 -37.08 -9.59 7.37
N GLY A 131 -37.53 -9.59 6.11
CA GLY A 131 -37.55 -8.41 5.24
C GLY A 131 -38.23 -7.18 5.85
N PRO A 132 -39.44 -7.27 6.42
CA PRO A 132 -40.09 -6.16 7.13
C PRO A 132 -39.27 -5.63 8.30
N GLN A 133 -38.60 -6.50 9.05
CA GLN A 133 -37.78 -6.09 10.19
C GLN A 133 -36.46 -5.42 9.75
N VAL A 134 -35.82 -5.93 8.70
CA VAL A 134 -34.66 -5.27 8.07
C VAL A 134 -35.04 -3.89 7.55
N LYS A 135 -36.22 -3.75 6.93
CA LYS A 135 -36.76 -2.45 6.49
C LYS A 135 -36.97 -1.50 7.67
N LYS A 136 -37.52 -1.98 8.79
CA LYS A 136 -37.67 -1.19 10.02
C LYS A 136 -36.32 -0.75 10.60
N LEU A 137 -35.33 -1.65 10.65
CA LEU A 137 -33.95 -1.31 11.05
C LEU A 137 -33.35 -0.24 10.14
N GLY A 138 -33.44 -0.40 8.83
CA GLY A 138 -32.95 0.59 7.87
C GLY A 138 -33.65 1.96 7.99
N ALA A 139 -34.96 1.97 8.25
CA ALA A 139 -35.71 3.19 8.51
C ALA A 139 -35.25 3.87 9.80
N HIS A 140 -35.00 3.11 10.87
CA HIS A 140 -34.46 3.64 12.13
C HIS A 140 -33.05 4.20 11.96
N MET A 141 -32.16 3.51 11.25
CA MET A 141 -30.81 4.03 10.95
C MET A 141 -30.88 5.34 10.15
N SER A 142 -31.77 5.40 9.16
CA SER A 142 -32.01 6.61 8.38
C SER A 142 -32.56 7.75 9.23
N TRP A 143 -33.41 7.44 10.22
CA TRP A 143 -33.89 8.39 11.22
C TRP A 143 -32.73 8.88 12.12
N LEU A 144 -31.91 7.97 12.66
CA LEU A 144 -30.76 8.29 13.52
C LEU A 144 -29.71 9.14 12.82
N ARG A 145 -29.55 9.03 11.49
CA ARG A 145 -28.64 9.87 10.68
C ARG A 145 -28.92 11.37 10.81
N ARG A 146 -30.14 11.75 11.20
CA ARG A 146 -30.56 13.14 11.44
C ARG A 146 -30.26 13.63 12.87
N ALA A 147 -29.81 12.73 13.75
CA ALA A 147 -29.48 13.06 15.12
C ALA A 147 -28.09 13.71 15.23
N LYS A 148 -27.90 14.49 16.29
CA LYS A 148 -26.59 14.93 16.75
C LYS A 148 -26.10 13.99 17.84
N PHE A 149 -24.84 13.59 17.77
CA PHE A 149 -24.25 12.65 18.72
C PHE A 149 -23.20 13.32 19.60
N ALA A 150 -23.13 12.92 20.86
CA ALA A 150 -22.10 13.34 21.79
C ALA A 150 -21.53 12.13 22.55
N ILE A 151 -20.22 11.98 22.53
CA ILE A 151 -19.51 10.95 23.30
C ILE A 151 -19.30 11.49 24.71
N ARG A 152 -20.07 10.98 25.69
CA ARG A 152 -19.97 11.42 27.09
C ARG A 152 -18.91 10.66 27.86
N GLU A 153 -18.78 9.37 27.59
CA GLU A 153 -17.91 8.46 28.33
C GLU A 153 -17.02 7.69 27.35
N LYS A 154 -15.78 8.17 27.12
CA LYS A 154 -14.86 7.57 26.13
C LYS A 154 -14.58 6.09 26.40
N LYS A 155 -14.45 5.69 27.67
CA LYS A 155 -14.23 4.28 28.05
C LYS A 155 -15.39 3.37 27.64
N LYS A 156 -16.63 3.79 27.91
CA LYS A 156 -17.83 3.07 27.46
C LYS A 156 -17.93 3.02 25.94
N PHE A 157 -17.51 4.08 25.26
CA PHE A 157 -17.48 4.10 23.82
C PHE A 157 -16.45 3.12 23.23
N ASP A 158 -15.31 2.90 23.91
CA ASP A 158 -14.35 1.88 23.51
C ASP A 158 -14.94 0.45 23.60
N GLU A 159 -15.94 0.21 24.45
CA GLU A 159 -16.68 -1.07 24.49
C GLU A 159 -17.47 -1.31 23.19
N LEU A 160 -18.05 -0.28 22.58
CA LEU A 160 -18.70 -0.41 21.26
C LEU A 160 -17.70 -0.85 20.19
N ILE A 161 -16.50 -0.26 20.22
CA ILE A 161 -15.42 -0.62 19.29
C ILE A 161 -14.97 -2.07 19.53
N SER A 162 -14.91 -2.49 20.80
CA SER A 162 -14.59 -3.86 21.19
C SER A 162 -15.62 -4.86 20.66
N ASP A 163 -16.92 -4.58 20.85
CA ASP A 163 -18.01 -5.44 20.36
C ASP A 163 -17.97 -5.55 18.82
N LEU A 164 -17.66 -4.46 18.11
CA LEU A 164 -17.45 -4.47 16.66
C LEU A 164 -16.21 -5.29 16.24
N ASP A 165 -15.11 -5.19 16.98
CA ASP A 165 -13.88 -5.97 16.73
C ASP A 165 -14.11 -7.47 16.96
N GLU A 166 -14.88 -7.83 17.99
CA GLU A 166 -15.25 -9.21 18.27
C GLU A 166 -16.07 -9.79 17.11
N HIS A 167 -17.12 -9.08 16.67
CA HIS A 167 -17.95 -9.51 15.55
C HIS A 167 -17.16 -9.63 14.24
N ASN A 168 -16.32 -8.65 13.90
CA ASN A 168 -15.44 -8.73 12.73
C ASN A 168 -14.42 -9.88 12.86
N SER A 169 -13.94 -10.15 14.07
CA SER A 169 -13.03 -11.26 14.33
C SER A 169 -13.74 -12.61 14.18
N THR A 170 -15.01 -12.73 14.57
CA THR A 170 -15.83 -13.93 14.31
C THR A 170 -16.04 -14.12 12.80
N LEU A 171 -16.44 -13.07 12.06
CA LEU A 171 -16.62 -13.14 10.60
C LEU A 171 -15.32 -13.54 9.88
N ARG A 172 -14.18 -13.12 10.40
CA ARG A 172 -12.86 -13.53 9.88
C ARG A 172 -12.52 -14.97 10.25
N GLY A 173 -12.82 -15.40 11.47
CA GLY A 173 -12.49 -16.73 11.99
C GLY A 173 -13.21 -17.87 11.26
N ILE A 174 -14.39 -17.60 10.71
CA ILE A 174 -15.16 -18.55 9.88
C ILE A 174 -14.69 -18.60 8.41
N CYS A 175 -13.84 -17.67 7.99
CA CYS A 175 -13.33 -17.60 6.62
C CYS A 175 -12.05 -18.42 6.46
N SER A 176 -11.74 -18.85 5.24
CA SER A 176 -10.42 -19.43 4.95
C SER A 176 -9.32 -18.39 5.17
N GLU A 177 -8.09 -18.86 5.43
CA GLU A 177 -6.96 -17.97 5.69
C GLU A 177 -6.78 -16.94 4.57
N ILE A 178 -6.90 -17.37 3.31
CA ILE A 178 -6.79 -16.51 2.11
C ILE A 178 -7.84 -15.39 2.13
N VAL A 179 -9.09 -15.71 2.48
CA VAL A 179 -10.17 -14.71 2.59
C VAL A 179 -9.88 -13.76 3.75
N ALA A 180 -9.44 -14.26 4.90
CA ALA A 180 -9.03 -13.42 6.02
C ALA A 180 -7.90 -12.44 5.64
N TRP A 181 -6.90 -12.90 4.87
CA TRP A 181 -5.84 -12.03 4.34
C TRP A 181 -6.40 -10.92 3.45
N ARG A 182 -7.33 -11.25 2.54
CA ARG A 182 -7.97 -10.26 1.64
C ARG A 182 -8.77 -9.20 2.41
N ILE A 183 -9.50 -9.60 3.45
CA ILE A 183 -10.26 -8.69 4.32
C ILE A 183 -9.33 -7.63 4.94
N HIS A 184 -8.19 -8.07 5.48
CA HIS A 184 -7.22 -7.16 6.08
C HIS A 184 -6.54 -6.25 5.05
N LEU A 185 -6.29 -6.76 3.84
CA LEU A 185 -5.75 -5.95 2.76
C LEU A 185 -6.75 -4.85 2.36
N ALA A 186 -8.03 -5.18 2.24
CA ALA A 186 -9.09 -4.22 1.95
C ALA A 186 -9.17 -3.12 3.03
N MET A 187 -9.14 -3.51 4.32
CA MET A 187 -9.07 -2.55 5.42
C MET A 187 -7.86 -1.64 5.32
N THR A 188 -6.68 -2.20 5.04
CA THR A 188 -5.43 -1.43 4.89
C THR A 188 -5.55 -0.41 3.77
N CYS A 189 -6.09 -0.81 2.62
CA CYS A 189 -6.35 0.08 1.50
C CYS A 189 -7.34 1.19 1.88
N GLU A 190 -8.45 0.85 2.55
CA GLU A 190 -9.47 1.83 2.95
C GLU A 190 -8.89 2.89 3.89
N VAL A 191 -8.19 2.50 4.96
CA VAL A 191 -7.64 3.47 5.92
C VAL A 191 -6.52 4.32 5.32
N LEU A 192 -5.75 3.79 4.35
CA LEU A 192 -4.67 4.50 3.69
C LEU A 192 -5.12 5.40 2.55
N GLN A 193 -6.39 5.37 2.13
CA GLN A 193 -6.93 6.33 1.15
C GLN A 193 -7.01 7.76 1.72
N GLN A 194 -6.94 7.92 3.05
CA GLN A 194 -7.00 9.22 3.72
C GLN A 194 -5.84 10.14 3.29
N ASN A 195 -6.15 11.41 3.02
CA ASN A 195 -5.16 12.41 2.58
C ASN A 195 -5.03 13.61 3.54
N HIS A 196 -5.81 13.70 4.62
CA HIS A 196 -5.66 14.81 5.56
C HIS A 196 -4.49 14.55 6.54
N PRO A 197 -3.52 15.47 6.72
CA PRO A 197 -2.35 15.23 7.56
C PRO A 197 -2.69 14.90 9.01
N GLY A 198 -3.72 15.55 9.58
CA GLY A 198 -4.20 15.24 10.93
C GLY A 198 -4.72 13.80 11.03
N ASN A 199 -5.49 13.36 10.03
CA ASN A 199 -6.04 12.00 10.01
C ASN A 199 -4.93 10.94 9.88
N LEU A 200 -3.89 11.23 9.08
CA LEU A 200 -2.73 10.35 8.93
C LEU A 200 -1.92 10.23 10.24
N ASN A 201 -1.82 11.30 11.03
CA ASN A 201 -1.19 11.23 12.35
C ASN A 201 -1.96 10.31 13.29
N HIS A 202 -3.26 10.55 13.44
CA HIS A 202 -4.09 9.74 14.32
C HIS A 202 -4.15 8.28 13.86
N LEU A 203 -4.13 8.04 12.54
CA LEU A 203 -4.03 6.68 11.98
C LEU A 203 -2.72 6.01 12.38
N ALA A 204 -1.59 6.72 12.23
CA ALA A 204 -0.28 6.20 12.60
C ALA A 204 -0.19 5.88 14.09
N GLU A 205 -0.63 6.80 14.95
CA GLU A 205 -0.69 6.61 16.40
C GLU A 205 -1.57 5.42 16.79
N THR A 206 -2.80 5.38 16.28
CA THR A 206 -3.74 4.28 16.56
C THR A 206 -3.18 2.93 16.12
N ALA A 207 -2.53 2.88 14.94
CA ALA A 207 -1.91 1.66 14.45
C ALA A 207 -0.70 1.24 15.31
N ARG A 208 0.10 2.19 15.82
CA ARG A 208 1.20 1.87 16.76
C ARG A 208 0.67 1.32 18.08
N ASP A 209 -0.39 1.92 18.63
CA ASP A 209 -1.02 1.46 19.86
C ASP A 209 -1.47 -0.02 19.70
N ILE A 210 -2.23 -0.32 18.64
CA ILE A 210 -2.68 -1.70 18.34
C ILE A 210 -1.50 -2.65 18.08
N SER A 211 -0.44 -2.17 17.41
CA SER A 211 0.77 -2.97 17.19
C SER A 211 1.46 -3.33 18.51
N SER A 212 1.52 -2.40 19.45
CA SER A 212 2.14 -2.60 20.76
C SER A 212 1.36 -3.56 21.65
N GLU A 213 0.04 -3.56 21.54
CA GLU A 213 -0.87 -4.49 22.24
C GLU A 213 -0.86 -5.89 21.60
N SER A 214 -0.35 -6.03 20.37
CA SER A 214 -0.34 -7.30 19.65
C SER A 214 0.81 -8.21 20.11
N PRO A 215 0.63 -9.55 20.10
CA PRO A 215 1.70 -10.49 20.42
C PRO A 215 2.93 -10.29 19.53
N LYS A 216 4.12 -10.33 20.13
CA LYS A 216 5.40 -10.06 19.44
C LYS A 216 5.63 -11.04 18.28
N GLY A 217 5.96 -10.52 17.11
CA GLY A 217 6.20 -11.29 15.89
C GLY A 217 4.92 -11.73 15.16
N SER A 218 3.74 -11.49 15.73
CA SER A 218 2.46 -11.88 15.15
C SER A 218 2.19 -11.18 13.82
N VAL A 219 1.33 -11.81 13.02
CA VAL A 219 0.83 -11.23 11.76
C VAL A 219 0.08 -9.92 12.03
N ARG A 220 -0.66 -9.83 13.14
CA ARG A 220 -1.37 -8.60 13.56
C ARG A 220 -0.40 -7.45 13.77
N GLN A 221 0.65 -7.66 14.58
CA GLN A 221 1.68 -6.67 14.85
C GLN A 221 2.31 -6.14 13.54
N LYS A 222 2.84 -7.03 12.70
CA LYS A 222 3.50 -6.67 11.43
C LYS A 222 2.60 -5.87 10.48
N ARG A 223 1.29 -6.15 10.48
CA ARG A 223 0.33 -5.43 9.64
C ARG A 223 0.09 -4.01 10.15
N PHE A 224 -0.10 -3.83 11.46
CA PHE A 224 -0.29 -2.51 12.03
C PHE A 224 0.99 -1.68 12.01
N ASP A 225 2.17 -2.29 12.13
CA ASP A 225 3.46 -1.63 11.85
C ASP A 225 3.52 -1.09 10.42
N LEU A 226 3.05 -1.86 9.43
CA LEU A 226 2.98 -1.42 8.05
C LEU A 226 2.02 -0.24 7.88
N ILE A 227 0.83 -0.28 8.49
CA ILE A 227 -0.13 0.85 8.43
C ILE A 227 0.48 2.10 9.07
N ALA A 228 1.09 1.98 10.25
CA ALA A 228 1.70 3.09 10.96
C ALA A 228 2.82 3.76 10.15
N THR A 229 3.81 2.96 9.74
CA THR A 229 4.95 3.45 8.94
C THR A 229 4.52 4.04 7.60
N THR A 230 3.48 3.47 6.98
CA THR A 230 2.91 3.98 5.74
C THR A 230 2.19 5.31 5.93
N ALA A 231 1.36 5.44 6.97
CA ALA A 231 0.63 6.68 7.25
C ALA A 231 1.59 7.84 7.57
N GLU A 232 2.65 7.58 8.34
CA GLU A 232 3.72 8.55 8.60
C GLU A 232 4.46 8.97 7.32
N PHE A 233 4.77 7.99 6.46
CA PHE A 233 5.41 8.27 5.19
C PHE A 233 4.51 9.11 4.28
N LYS A 234 3.23 8.76 4.17
CA LYS A 234 2.22 9.52 3.42
C LYS A 234 2.06 10.95 3.96
N LYS A 235 2.10 11.14 5.27
CA LYS A 235 2.11 12.48 5.88
C LYS A 235 3.34 13.28 5.47
N ARG A 236 4.54 12.68 5.50
CA ARG A 236 5.78 13.34 5.07
C ARG A 236 5.76 13.73 3.60
N LEU A 237 5.15 12.91 2.75
CA LEU A 237 4.97 13.21 1.32
C LEU A 237 4.15 14.49 1.08
N GLN A 238 3.29 14.92 2.01
CA GLN A 238 2.52 16.15 1.86
C GLN A 238 3.37 17.41 2.04
N ASN A 239 4.55 17.28 2.65
CA ASN A 239 5.50 18.37 2.86
C ASN A 239 6.69 18.27 1.88
N LEU A 240 6.52 17.61 0.73
CA LEU A 240 7.57 17.46 -0.28
C LEU A 240 8.18 18.79 -0.74
N ASP A 241 7.42 19.88 -0.72
CA ASP A 241 7.93 21.21 -1.11
C ASP A 241 8.93 21.80 -0.13
N GLN A 242 8.94 21.31 1.11
CA GLN A 242 9.94 21.66 2.11
C GLN A 242 11.21 20.80 1.98
N VAL A 243 11.14 19.68 1.24
CA VAL A 243 12.31 18.85 0.98
C VAL A 243 13.26 19.60 0.05
N ARG A 244 14.49 19.78 0.53
CA ARG A 244 15.59 20.39 -0.21
C ARG A 244 16.73 19.38 -0.31
N PRO A 245 17.42 19.28 -1.46
CA PRO A 245 18.66 18.53 -1.54
C PRO A 245 19.67 19.10 -0.53
N THR A 246 20.36 18.22 0.18
CA THR A 246 21.41 18.62 1.13
C THR A 246 22.57 19.34 0.43
N THR A 247 22.79 19.01 -0.85
CA THR A 247 23.91 19.53 -1.63
C THR A 247 23.44 19.86 -3.04
N SER A 248 23.85 21.02 -3.57
CA SER A 248 23.71 21.30 -5.00
C SER A 248 24.62 20.37 -5.79
N LEU A 249 24.06 19.66 -6.75
CA LEU A 249 24.78 18.71 -7.60
C LEU A 249 24.86 19.24 -9.02
N SER A 250 26.05 19.16 -9.61
CA SER A 250 26.33 19.43 -11.01
C SER A 250 27.23 18.32 -11.56
N LYS A 251 27.24 18.18 -12.89
CA LYS A 251 27.97 17.10 -13.58
C LYS A 251 29.48 17.12 -13.28
N GLU A 252 30.05 18.31 -13.14
CA GLU A 252 31.49 18.53 -12.88
C GLU A 252 31.96 17.99 -11.52
N HIS A 253 31.04 17.79 -10.57
CA HIS A 253 31.38 17.17 -9.29
C HIS A 253 31.78 15.69 -9.44
N PHE A 254 31.47 15.04 -10.57
CA PHE A 254 31.59 13.60 -10.73
C PHE A 254 32.64 13.21 -11.76
N ARG A 255 33.61 12.39 -11.32
CA ARG A 255 34.57 11.71 -12.19
C ARG A 255 34.08 10.31 -12.50
N TYR A 256 33.93 10.00 -13.78
CA TYR A 256 33.50 8.68 -14.24
C TYR A 256 34.71 7.74 -14.30
N GLY A 257 34.63 6.62 -13.60
CA GLY A 257 35.71 5.62 -13.59
C GLY A 257 35.77 4.81 -14.88
N GLU A 258 36.97 4.38 -15.24
CA GLU A 258 37.20 3.29 -16.20
C GLU A 258 37.16 1.94 -15.42
N PRO A 259 36.47 0.91 -15.92
CA PRO A 259 35.55 0.93 -17.06
C PRO A 259 34.23 1.62 -16.68
N ARG A 260 33.67 2.41 -17.60
CA ARG A 260 32.27 2.85 -17.49
C ARG A 260 31.40 1.61 -17.60
N TRP A 261 30.77 1.16 -16.52
CA TRP A 261 29.68 0.20 -16.68
C TRP A 261 28.38 0.95 -16.84
N TYR A 262 27.59 0.40 -17.75
CA TYR A 262 26.23 0.75 -18.00
C TYR A 262 25.38 -0.38 -17.43
N PHE A 263 24.52 -0.08 -16.47
CA PHE A 263 23.47 -1.02 -16.07
C PHE A 263 22.27 -0.83 -16.97
N ASN A 264 21.57 -1.92 -17.31
CA ASN A 264 20.23 -1.88 -17.89
C ASN A 264 20.15 -0.94 -19.12
N GLU A 265 20.77 -1.36 -20.23
CA GLU A 265 20.74 -0.61 -21.51
C GLU A 265 21.23 0.86 -21.42
N SER A 266 22.30 1.14 -20.65
CA SER A 266 22.89 2.50 -20.51
C SER A 266 22.24 3.46 -19.52
N SER A 267 21.43 2.94 -18.59
CA SER A 267 20.66 3.77 -17.65
C SER A 267 21.35 4.08 -16.32
N ALA A 268 22.50 3.50 -15.96
CA ALA A 268 23.25 3.93 -14.77
C ALA A 268 24.77 3.75 -14.88
N THR A 269 25.54 4.55 -14.13
CA THR A 269 27.01 4.60 -14.16
C THR A 269 27.62 4.75 -12.77
N PHE A 270 28.78 4.12 -12.53
CA PHE A 270 29.60 4.35 -11.33
C PHE A 270 30.44 5.62 -11.47
N ALA A 271 30.43 6.47 -10.45
CA ALA A 271 31.20 7.71 -10.44
C ALA A 271 31.84 7.96 -9.07
N ILE A 272 32.84 8.83 -9.06
CA ILE A 272 33.50 9.32 -7.85
C ILE A 272 33.10 10.78 -7.68
N ASP A 273 32.48 11.12 -6.54
CA ASP A 273 32.28 12.52 -6.16
C ASP A 273 33.64 13.09 -5.77
N THR A 274 34.11 14.05 -6.55
CA THR A 274 35.42 14.68 -6.40
C THR A 274 35.56 15.51 -5.13
N ARG A 275 34.43 15.93 -4.52
CA ARG A 275 34.41 16.77 -3.32
C ARG A 275 34.60 15.95 -2.06
N SER A 276 33.99 14.77 -2.00
CA SER A 276 34.09 13.83 -0.87
C SER A 276 35.12 12.72 -1.10
N ASN A 277 35.60 12.55 -2.33
CA ASN A 277 36.41 11.41 -2.78
C ASN A 277 35.76 10.06 -2.46
N THR A 278 34.43 9.98 -2.58
CA THR A 278 33.65 8.76 -2.36
C THR A 278 32.94 8.31 -3.62
N CYS A 279 32.66 7.01 -3.74
CA CYS A 279 31.94 6.52 -4.90
C CYS A 279 30.41 6.66 -4.76
N CYS A 280 29.75 6.86 -5.89
CA CYS A 280 28.31 6.95 -6.03
C CYS A 280 27.82 6.23 -7.30
N TYR A 281 26.52 5.93 -7.35
CA TYR A 281 25.86 5.46 -8.56
C TYR A 281 25.02 6.59 -9.15
N ILE A 282 25.12 6.82 -10.45
CA ILE A 282 24.34 7.83 -11.16
C ILE A 282 23.41 7.12 -12.13
N GLU A 283 22.11 7.23 -11.90
CA GLU A 283 21.08 6.75 -12.83
C GLU A 283 20.66 7.88 -13.78
N TRP A 284 20.64 7.60 -15.07
CA TRP A 284 20.39 8.55 -16.14
C TRP A 284 18.94 8.50 -16.62
N LYS A 285 18.37 9.69 -16.80
CA LYS A 285 17.04 9.92 -17.34
C LYS A 285 17.11 10.88 -18.51
N THR A 286 17.03 10.35 -19.73
CA THR A 286 17.11 11.14 -20.98
C THR A 286 15.80 11.90 -21.25
N TYR A 287 15.91 13.02 -21.95
CA TYR A 287 14.82 13.85 -22.46
C TYR A 287 15.16 14.31 -23.90
N GLY A 288 14.16 14.73 -24.69
CA GLY A 288 14.36 15.19 -26.07
C GLY A 288 13.91 14.18 -27.13
N GLU A 289 14.32 14.38 -28.38
CA GLU A 289 13.83 13.65 -29.57
C GLU A 289 14.14 12.13 -29.54
N ASP A 290 15.20 11.73 -28.84
CA ASP A 290 15.57 10.32 -28.62
C ASP A 290 14.93 9.68 -27.38
N ALA A 291 14.11 10.42 -26.62
CA ALA A 291 13.46 9.91 -25.41
C ALA A 291 12.10 9.27 -25.73
N ASP A 292 12.00 7.95 -25.52
CA ASP A 292 10.77 7.18 -25.69
C ASP A 292 9.56 7.82 -24.95
N ALA A 293 8.45 7.89 -25.69
CA ALA A 293 7.19 8.57 -25.39
C ALA A 293 7.00 9.09 -23.95
N GLY A 294 7.16 10.42 -23.85
CA GLY A 294 6.92 11.25 -22.68
C GLY A 294 8.20 12.00 -22.37
N VAL A 295 8.28 13.28 -22.65
CA VAL A 295 9.41 14.08 -22.14
C VAL A 295 9.24 14.12 -20.61
N PRO A 296 10.20 13.63 -19.80
CA PRO A 296 10.14 13.91 -18.38
C PRO A 296 10.28 15.41 -18.21
N THR A 297 9.29 16.04 -17.59
CA THR A 297 9.43 17.46 -17.29
C THR A 297 10.53 17.61 -16.24
N GLU A 298 11.24 18.75 -16.25
CA GLU A 298 12.20 19.06 -15.19
C GLU A 298 11.53 18.97 -13.80
N ARG A 299 10.25 19.34 -13.74
CA ARG A 299 9.37 19.16 -12.59
C ARG A 299 9.25 17.70 -12.14
N ASP A 300 9.00 16.76 -13.06
CA ASP A 300 8.92 15.32 -12.72
C ASP A 300 10.22 14.82 -12.08
N VAL A 301 11.37 15.21 -12.63
CA VAL A 301 12.68 14.81 -12.10
C VAL A 301 12.89 15.37 -10.69
N GLN A 302 12.53 16.64 -10.48
CA GLN A 302 12.66 17.28 -9.17
C GLN A 302 11.70 16.69 -8.14
N GLU A 303 10.44 16.42 -8.50
CA GLU A 303 9.46 15.79 -7.60
C GLU A 303 9.89 14.37 -7.20
N LEU A 304 10.37 13.58 -8.16
CA LEU A 304 10.88 12.23 -7.88
C LEU A 304 12.15 12.26 -7.00
N ALA A 305 13.06 13.20 -7.27
CA ALA A 305 14.25 13.38 -6.43
C ALA A 305 13.86 13.75 -4.99
N LYS A 306 12.88 14.66 -4.80
CA LYS A 306 12.37 15.01 -3.46
C LYS A 306 11.80 13.79 -2.73
N ILE A 307 11.08 12.90 -3.42
CA ILE A 307 10.57 11.65 -2.83
C ILE A 307 11.71 10.77 -2.31
N PHE A 308 12.77 10.59 -3.09
CA PHE A 308 13.93 9.79 -2.69
C PHE A 308 14.81 10.47 -1.61
N LEU A 309 14.67 11.78 -1.45
CA LEU A 309 15.33 12.58 -0.41
C LEU A 309 14.59 12.60 0.93
N ILE A 310 13.37 12.04 1.01
CA ILE A 310 12.65 11.95 2.28
C ILE A 310 13.50 11.16 3.28
N LYS A 311 13.79 11.78 4.43
CA LYS A 311 14.51 11.13 5.53
C LYS A 311 13.72 9.93 6.04
N ASP A 312 14.41 8.85 6.40
CA ASP A 312 13.86 7.64 7.00
C ASP A 312 12.66 7.04 6.23
N PRO A 313 12.83 6.70 4.93
CA PRO A 313 11.77 6.03 4.18
C PRO A 313 11.42 4.67 4.83
N PRO A 314 10.19 4.15 4.61
CA PRO A 314 9.84 2.81 5.09
C PRO A 314 10.89 1.78 4.66
N ARG A 315 11.27 0.86 5.55
CA ARG A 315 12.29 -0.18 5.26
C ARG A 315 11.94 -1.07 4.05
N SER A 316 10.66 -1.12 3.70
CA SER A 316 10.13 -1.78 2.51
C SER A 316 10.45 -1.03 1.21
N PHE A 317 10.72 0.27 1.25
CA PHE A 317 11.08 1.06 0.07
C PHE A 317 12.53 0.79 -0.29
N LYS A 318 12.73 -0.13 -1.22
CA LYS A 318 14.04 -0.61 -1.61
C LYS A 318 14.65 0.22 -2.72
N THR A 319 14.77 1.52 -2.53
CA THR A 319 15.57 2.38 -3.40
C THR A 319 16.93 2.65 -2.74
N LEU A 320 17.95 2.91 -3.54
CA LEU A 320 19.21 3.38 -2.97
C LEU A 320 19.01 4.79 -2.39
N PRO A 321 19.65 5.14 -1.25
CA PRO A 321 19.56 6.48 -0.70
C PRO A 321 19.98 7.52 -1.74
N CYS A 322 19.09 8.44 -2.09
CA CYS A 322 19.36 9.48 -3.08
C CYS A 322 20.04 10.68 -2.42
N LEU A 323 21.06 11.23 -3.09
CA LEU A 323 21.74 12.46 -2.71
C LEU A 323 21.16 13.69 -3.43
N GLY A 324 20.43 13.46 -4.52
CA GLY A 324 19.80 14.49 -5.33
C GLY A 324 19.84 14.16 -6.82
N ALA A 325 19.50 15.14 -7.65
CA ALA A 325 19.57 15.05 -9.09
C ALA A 325 20.26 16.28 -9.69
N PHE A 326 20.86 16.12 -10.87
CA PHE A 326 21.46 17.21 -11.64
C PHE A 326 21.10 17.11 -13.12
N LYS A 327 21.18 18.24 -13.84
CA LYS A 327 20.94 18.32 -15.29
C LYS A 327 22.26 18.22 -16.06
N ASP A 328 22.31 17.32 -17.05
CA ASP A 328 23.38 17.20 -18.03
C ASP A 328 22.84 17.65 -19.39
N ALA A 329 22.73 18.97 -19.57
CA ALA A 329 22.12 19.58 -20.75
C ALA A 329 22.79 19.18 -22.07
N ARG A 330 24.12 18.94 -22.05
CA ARG A 330 24.88 18.55 -23.23
C ARG A 330 24.46 17.20 -23.82
N ASN A 331 23.96 16.30 -22.98
CA ASN A 331 23.52 14.96 -23.38
C ASN A 331 22.00 14.78 -23.23
N SER A 332 21.26 15.88 -23.10
CA SER A 332 19.81 15.90 -22.92
C SER A 332 19.33 14.88 -21.87
N ARG A 333 19.95 14.88 -20.69
CA ARG A 333 19.61 13.94 -19.61
C ARG A 333 19.72 14.54 -18.21
N TYR A 334 19.10 13.89 -17.25
CA TYR A 334 19.26 14.12 -15.82
C TYR A 334 20.00 12.94 -15.18
N GLY A 335 20.77 13.19 -14.14
CA GLY A 335 21.42 12.16 -13.33
C GLY A 335 20.87 12.17 -11.91
N PHE A 336 20.26 11.06 -11.46
CA PHE A 336 19.95 10.80 -10.06
C PHE A 336 21.17 10.19 -9.40
N VAL A 337 21.64 10.81 -8.32
CA VAL A 337 22.85 10.37 -7.62
C VAL A 337 22.46 9.60 -6.39
N TYR A 338 22.95 8.37 -6.28
CA TYR A 338 22.68 7.47 -5.16
C TYR A 338 23.93 7.16 -4.38
N LYS A 339 23.75 7.08 -3.06
CA LYS A 339 24.78 6.72 -2.11
C LYS A 339 24.77 5.21 -1.85
N PRO A 340 25.87 4.50 -2.15
CA PRO A 340 25.99 3.09 -1.77
C PRO A 340 26.29 2.93 -0.26
N PRO A 341 26.18 1.70 0.29
CA PRO A 341 26.64 1.38 1.64
C PRO A 341 28.10 1.80 1.89
N ALA A 342 28.43 2.12 3.15
CA ALA A 342 29.73 2.67 3.54
C ALA A 342 30.94 1.82 3.11
N TYR A 343 30.81 0.49 3.11
CA TYR A 343 31.88 -0.42 2.68
C TYR A 343 32.13 -0.41 1.16
N ILE A 344 31.16 0.05 0.37
CA ILE A 344 31.31 0.29 -1.07
C ILE A 344 31.80 1.72 -1.32
N GLU A 345 31.18 2.69 -0.62
CA GLU A 345 31.42 4.13 -0.73
C GLU A 345 32.91 4.51 -0.62
N LYS A 346 33.62 3.90 0.34
CA LYS A 346 35.02 4.19 0.62
C LYS A 346 35.92 3.58 -0.46
N ILE A 347 36.72 4.44 -1.09
CA ILE A 347 37.72 4.05 -2.08
C ILE A 347 39.03 3.77 -1.33
N PRO A 348 39.71 2.61 -1.56
CA PRO A 348 41.00 2.34 -0.96
C PRO A 348 42.07 3.33 -1.47
N ASN A 349 42.91 3.84 -0.57
CA ASN A 349 44.02 4.73 -0.94
C ASN A 349 45.14 4.02 -1.74
N LYS A 350 45.23 2.69 -1.63
CA LYS A 350 46.15 1.86 -2.43
C LYS A 350 45.32 0.90 -3.26
N GLN A 351 45.68 0.76 -4.54
CA GLN A 351 45.06 -0.24 -5.40
C GLN A 351 45.36 -1.62 -4.79
N PRO A 352 44.34 -2.43 -4.47
CA PRO A 352 44.57 -3.74 -3.89
C PRO A 352 45.39 -4.57 -4.88
N ASP A 353 46.35 -5.34 -4.36
CA ASP A 353 47.20 -6.27 -5.11
C ASP A 353 46.37 -7.49 -5.55
N THR A 354 45.35 -7.23 -6.35
CA THR A 354 44.32 -8.17 -6.76
C THR A 354 44.06 -8.01 -8.25
N ARG A 355 43.75 -9.12 -8.93
CA ARG A 355 43.38 -9.13 -10.36
C ARG A 355 42.10 -8.36 -10.69
N ILE A 356 41.37 -7.89 -9.67
CA ILE A 356 40.07 -7.23 -9.80
C ILE A 356 40.28 -5.73 -9.58
N THR A 357 39.80 -4.92 -10.52
CA THR A 357 39.84 -3.46 -10.39
C THR A 357 38.96 -2.98 -9.22
N VAL A 358 39.32 -1.85 -8.60
CA VAL A 358 38.53 -1.18 -7.53
C VAL A 358 37.08 -1.02 -7.96
N SER A 359 36.92 -0.74 -9.24
CA SER A 359 35.65 -0.59 -9.90
C SER A 359 34.92 -1.96 -9.97
N GLN A 360 35.48 -3.02 -10.56
CA GLN A 360 34.81 -4.33 -10.67
C GLN A 360 34.35 -4.89 -9.31
N ALA A 361 35.14 -4.70 -8.25
CA ALA A 361 34.77 -5.11 -6.89
C ALA A 361 33.49 -4.43 -6.37
N ARG A 362 33.13 -3.28 -6.95
CA ARG A 362 31.98 -2.44 -6.57
C ARG A 362 30.79 -2.60 -7.50
N LYS A 363 30.92 -3.28 -8.65
CA LYS A 363 29.83 -3.41 -9.64
C LYS A 363 28.63 -4.18 -9.04
N PRO A 364 27.42 -3.58 -8.99
CA PRO A 364 26.17 -4.31 -8.75
C PRO A 364 25.91 -5.40 -9.80
N ALA A 365 25.09 -6.38 -9.47
CA ALA A 365 24.52 -7.32 -10.44
C ALA A 365 23.02 -7.08 -10.58
N THR A 366 22.47 -7.19 -11.78
CA THR A 366 21.01 -7.20 -11.99
C THR A 366 20.44 -8.59 -11.75
N LEU A 367 19.15 -8.70 -11.43
CA LEU A 367 18.48 -10.00 -11.38
C LEU A 367 18.52 -10.70 -12.75
N LEU A 368 18.49 -9.95 -13.86
CA LEU A 368 18.66 -10.51 -15.21
C LEU A 368 20.02 -11.21 -15.34
N GLU A 369 21.12 -10.52 -15.00
CA GLU A 369 22.48 -11.11 -15.05
C GLU A 369 22.59 -12.37 -14.16
N VAL A 370 21.93 -12.38 -12.99
CA VAL A 370 21.91 -13.53 -12.07
C VAL A 370 21.14 -14.71 -12.68
N LEU A 371 20.00 -14.45 -13.32
CA LEU A 371 19.18 -15.48 -13.96
C LEU A 371 19.88 -16.07 -15.20
N ASP A 372 20.53 -15.23 -16.01
CA ASP A 372 21.27 -15.67 -17.19
C ASP A 372 22.47 -16.56 -16.80
N GLN A 373 23.22 -16.18 -15.76
CA GLN A 373 24.33 -17.00 -15.24
C GLN A 373 23.85 -18.37 -14.70
N ALA A 374 22.66 -18.43 -14.12
CA ALA A 374 22.06 -19.68 -13.66
C ALA A 374 21.68 -20.60 -14.83
N ASN A 375 21.18 -20.05 -15.93
CA ASN A 375 20.84 -20.81 -17.15
C ASN A 375 22.07 -21.39 -17.84
N ASP A 376 23.22 -20.72 -17.75
CA ASP A 376 24.50 -21.17 -18.32
C ASP A 376 25.20 -22.28 -17.50
N GLY A 377 24.55 -22.84 -16.47
CA GLY A 377 25.12 -23.85 -15.58
C GLY A 377 26.20 -23.32 -14.63
N ARG A 378 26.40 -21.99 -14.57
CA ARG A 378 27.44 -21.34 -13.75
C ARG A 378 26.89 -20.97 -12.36
N SER A 379 26.86 -21.97 -11.50
CA SER A 379 27.14 -21.88 -10.06
C SER A 379 26.17 -21.18 -9.08
N TRP A 380 25.09 -20.49 -9.48
CA TRP A 380 24.21 -19.85 -8.47
C TRP A 380 22.73 -19.90 -8.81
N VAL A 381 22.08 -21.02 -8.48
CA VAL A 381 20.62 -21.08 -8.48
C VAL A 381 20.13 -20.43 -7.19
N LEU A 382 19.41 -19.31 -7.31
CA LEU A 382 18.71 -18.72 -6.15
C LEU A 382 17.77 -19.77 -5.55
N GLU A 383 17.94 -20.06 -4.27
CA GLU A 383 17.07 -20.97 -3.53
C GLU A 383 15.61 -20.47 -3.55
N LEU A 384 14.66 -21.41 -3.48
CA LEU A 384 13.23 -21.08 -3.55
C LEU A 384 12.82 -20.03 -2.49
N GLY A 385 13.31 -20.17 -1.26
CA GLY A 385 13.05 -19.20 -0.19
C GLY A 385 13.58 -17.80 -0.52
N ALA A 386 14.76 -17.69 -1.12
CA ALA A 386 15.33 -16.41 -1.54
C ALA A 386 14.48 -15.76 -2.64
N ARG A 387 13.97 -16.55 -3.60
CA ARG A 387 13.07 -16.04 -4.66
C ARG A 387 11.81 -15.42 -4.08
N PHE A 388 11.14 -16.11 -3.15
CA PHE A 388 9.95 -15.58 -2.48
C PHE A 388 10.26 -14.34 -1.63
N ALA A 389 11.41 -14.31 -0.94
CA ALA A 389 11.83 -13.16 -0.17
C ALA A 389 12.09 -11.93 -1.07
N ILE A 390 12.74 -12.11 -2.21
CA ILE A 390 12.97 -11.06 -3.21
C ILE A 390 11.63 -10.57 -3.77
N ALA A 391 10.76 -11.48 -4.24
CA ALA A 391 9.45 -11.13 -4.78
C ALA A 391 8.60 -10.32 -3.79
N LYS A 392 8.52 -10.79 -2.53
CA LYS A 392 7.83 -10.06 -1.46
C LYS A 392 8.41 -8.67 -1.25
N THR A 393 9.73 -8.55 -1.23
CA THR A 393 10.43 -7.28 -1.03
C THR A 393 10.15 -6.30 -2.17
N LEU A 394 10.14 -6.77 -3.42
CA LEU A 394 9.85 -5.95 -4.59
C LEU A 394 8.41 -5.44 -4.59
N VAL A 395 7.43 -6.30 -4.30
CA VAL A 395 6.02 -5.91 -4.20
C VAL A 395 5.80 -4.89 -3.08
N GLN A 396 6.46 -5.08 -1.92
CA GLN A 396 6.41 -4.11 -0.83
C GLN A 396 7.05 -2.76 -1.21
N SER A 397 8.14 -2.77 -1.98
CA SER A 397 8.77 -1.55 -2.49
C SER A 397 7.89 -0.81 -3.50
N LEU A 398 7.25 -1.55 -4.41
CA LEU A 398 6.30 -0.99 -5.38
C LEU A 398 5.07 -0.41 -4.69
N PHE A 399 4.55 -1.09 -3.66
CA PHE A 399 3.47 -0.55 -2.84
C PHE A 399 3.86 0.82 -2.25
N VAL A 400 5.06 0.95 -1.68
CA VAL A 400 5.54 2.25 -1.15
C VAL A 400 5.68 3.29 -2.26
N LEU A 401 6.19 2.92 -3.45
CA LEU A 401 6.25 3.82 -4.60
C LEU A 401 4.86 4.33 -5.01
N HIS A 402 3.87 3.42 -5.13
CA HIS A 402 2.51 3.78 -5.51
C HIS A 402 1.84 4.73 -4.50
N LEU A 403 2.17 4.61 -3.22
CA LEU A 403 1.70 5.53 -2.17
C LEU A 403 2.22 6.95 -2.33
N THR A 404 3.37 7.14 -3.01
CA THR A 404 3.91 8.47 -3.33
C THR A 404 3.13 9.18 -4.43
N GLY A 405 2.19 8.49 -5.08
CA GLY A 405 1.55 9.02 -6.28
C GLY A 405 2.30 8.66 -7.57
N TRP A 406 3.30 7.78 -7.55
CA TRP A 406 4.16 7.48 -8.70
C TRP A 406 4.02 6.04 -9.19
N VAL A 407 4.23 5.84 -10.49
CA VAL A 407 4.37 4.51 -11.13
C VAL A 407 5.79 4.30 -11.61
N HIS A 408 6.29 3.06 -11.58
CA HIS A 408 7.65 2.71 -11.96
C HIS A 408 7.83 2.67 -13.48
N LYS A 409 6.89 2.03 -14.19
CA LYS A 409 6.82 1.82 -15.65
C LYS A 409 7.87 0.92 -16.27
N ASN A 410 8.84 0.44 -15.50
CA ASN A 410 9.94 -0.38 -16.01
C ASN A 410 10.32 -1.49 -15.02
N VAL A 411 9.34 -2.07 -14.33
CA VAL A 411 9.57 -3.20 -13.44
C VAL A 411 9.96 -4.39 -14.31
N ARG A 412 11.19 -4.88 -14.13
CA ARG A 412 11.75 -6.03 -14.86
C ARG A 412 12.98 -6.59 -14.14
N SER A 413 13.45 -7.78 -14.53
CA SER A 413 14.65 -8.37 -13.93
C SER A 413 15.90 -7.49 -14.06
N GLY A 414 16.03 -6.72 -15.15
CA GLY A 414 17.12 -5.73 -15.33
C GLY A 414 17.05 -4.51 -14.39
N SER A 415 15.89 -4.25 -13.78
CA SER A 415 15.64 -3.12 -12.87
C SER A 415 15.92 -3.45 -11.39
N VAL A 416 16.18 -4.72 -11.08
CA VAL A 416 16.45 -5.20 -9.71
C VAL A 416 17.95 -5.36 -9.53
N LEU A 417 18.54 -4.64 -8.59
CA LEU A 417 19.97 -4.61 -8.31
C LEU A 417 20.33 -5.34 -7.02
N PHE A 418 21.44 -6.06 -7.06
CA PHE A 418 22.12 -6.63 -5.91
C PHE A 418 23.50 -6.02 -5.79
N LEU A 419 23.78 -5.40 -4.65
CA LEU A 419 25.09 -4.84 -4.37
C LEU A 419 26.11 -5.94 -4.04
N PRO A 420 27.42 -5.71 -4.24
CA PRO A 420 28.47 -6.56 -3.69
C PRO A 420 28.27 -6.80 -2.20
N ALA A 421 28.47 -8.03 -1.74
CA ALA A 421 28.47 -8.37 -0.33
C ALA A 421 29.66 -7.71 0.39
N GLU A 422 29.51 -7.42 1.68
CA GLU A 422 30.62 -6.96 2.51
C GLU A 422 31.63 -8.11 2.77
N SER A 423 32.92 -7.78 2.83
CA SER A 423 33.96 -8.74 3.22
C SER A 423 33.70 -9.26 4.64
N ARG A 424 34.12 -10.51 4.91
CA ARG A 424 34.08 -11.10 6.26
C ARG A 424 34.90 -10.31 7.28
N THR A 425 35.94 -9.62 6.83
CA THR A 425 36.78 -8.74 7.65
C THR A 425 36.18 -7.35 7.86
N GLY A 426 35.02 -7.07 7.25
CA GLY A 426 34.30 -5.80 7.34
C GLY A 426 34.95 -4.66 6.55
N GLY A 427 34.18 -3.62 6.27
CA GLY A 427 34.67 -2.32 5.82
C GLY A 427 35.10 -2.20 4.36
N GLN A 428 35.02 -3.28 3.57
CA GLN A 428 35.28 -3.31 2.12
C GLN A 428 34.36 -4.31 1.39
N PRO A 429 34.18 -4.20 0.06
CA PRO A 429 33.46 -5.19 -0.73
C PRO A 429 34.18 -6.54 -0.73
N SER A 430 33.42 -7.63 -0.84
CA SER A 430 33.98 -8.98 -0.92
C SER A 430 34.86 -9.14 -2.16
N GLN A 431 36.07 -9.67 -1.97
CA GLN A 431 36.99 -9.99 -3.06
C GLN A 431 36.53 -11.18 -3.91
N SER A 432 35.62 -12.03 -3.40
CA SER A 432 35.03 -13.13 -4.16
C SER A 432 33.95 -12.68 -5.16
N LEU A 433 33.68 -11.37 -5.26
CA LEU A 433 32.60 -10.78 -6.07
C LEU A 433 31.19 -11.26 -5.70
N ALA A 434 31.03 -11.93 -4.55
CA ALA A 434 29.74 -12.34 -4.01
C ALA A 434 28.77 -11.15 -3.90
N LYS A 435 27.47 -11.43 -4.13
CA LYS A 435 26.40 -10.42 -4.10
C LYS A 435 25.50 -10.64 -2.88
N ASP A 436 24.93 -9.55 -2.38
CA ASP A 436 23.96 -9.60 -1.30
C ASP A 436 22.55 -9.79 -1.85
N PHE A 437 22.13 -11.04 -1.99
CA PHE A 437 20.78 -11.40 -2.44
C PHE A 437 19.68 -11.13 -1.38
N LYS A 438 20.05 -10.83 -0.13
CA LYS A 438 19.08 -10.55 0.94
C LYS A 438 18.53 -9.13 0.87
N HIS A 439 19.25 -8.23 0.21
CA HIS A 439 18.88 -6.81 0.11
C HIS A 439 18.82 -6.37 -1.37
N PRO A 440 17.76 -6.76 -2.10
CA PRO A 440 17.52 -6.24 -3.45
C PRO A 440 17.17 -4.74 -3.40
N TYR A 441 17.56 -4.02 -4.45
CA TYR A 441 17.18 -2.63 -4.70
C TYR A 441 16.43 -2.52 -6.02
N LEU A 442 15.36 -1.75 -6.05
CA LEU A 442 14.66 -1.33 -7.26
C LEU A 442 15.36 -0.10 -7.83
N SER A 443 15.58 -0.13 -9.15
CA SER A 443 16.21 0.92 -9.96
C SER A 443 15.46 1.04 -11.30
N GLY A 444 15.88 1.92 -12.21
CA GLY A 444 15.24 2.01 -13.53
C GLY A 444 14.02 2.94 -13.53
N PHE A 445 14.05 3.96 -12.68
CA PHE A 445 13.09 5.05 -12.59
C PHE A 445 13.16 6.05 -13.76
N THR A 446 14.01 5.79 -14.76
CA THR A 446 14.07 6.49 -16.05
C THR A 446 12.67 6.78 -16.60
N TYR A 447 11.77 5.79 -16.60
CA TYR A 447 10.42 5.92 -17.13
C TYR A 447 9.36 6.33 -16.10
N SER A 448 9.73 6.38 -14.82
CA SER A 448 8.82 6.65 -13.70
C SER A 448 8.20 8.04 -13.78
N ARG A 449 6.92 8.14 -13.42
CA ARG A 449 6.10 9.37 -13.48
C ARG A 449 5.03 9.40 -12.40
N ALA A 450 4.59 10.61 -12.08
CA ALA A 450 3.40 10.83 -11.27
C ALA A 450 2.15 10.26 -11.98
N MET A 451 1.33 9.55 -11.21
CA MET A 451 0.00 9.11 -11.57
C MET A 451 -0.86 10.32 -11.95
N ALA A 452 -1.76 10.15 -12.92
CA ALA A 452 -2.77 11.16 -13.20
C ALA A 452 -3.76 11.22 -12.04
N SER A 453 -4.06 12.43 -11.55
CA SER A 453 -4.82 12.64 -10.32
C SER A 453 -6.33 12.55 -10.50
N THR A 454 -6.81 12.68 -11.75
CA THR A 454 -8.23 12.71 -12.14
C THR A 454 -8.44 12.11 -13.53
N ASP A 455 -9.61 11.52 -13.82
CA ASP A 455 -9.95 11.05 -15.19
C ASP A 455 -9.86 12.15 -16.26
N THR A 456 -10.00 13.42 -15.87
CA THR A 456 -9.74 14.59 -16.73
C THR A 456 -8.24 14.79 -17.01
N ASP A 457 -7.35 14.65 -16.02
CA ASP A 457 -5.89 14.55 -16.25
C ASP A 457 -5.55 13.39 -17.18
N TYR A 458 -6.32 12.29 -17.08
CA TYR A 458 -6.14 11.14 -17.95
C TYR A 458 -6.41 11.49 -19.43
N THR A 459 -7.36 12.39 -19.73
CA THR A 459 -7.63 12.86 -21.10
C THR A 459 -6.67 13.95 -21.59
N ALA A 460 -6.24 14.86 -20.70
CA ALA A 460 -5.33 15.96 -21.05
C ALA A 460 -3.91 15.45 -21.36
N ARG A 461 -3.36 14.54 -20.55
CA ARG A 461 -2.06 13.90 -20.79
C ARG A 461 -2.08 12.92 -21.98
N SER A 462 -3.25 12.45 -22.39
CA SER A 462 -3.43 11.61 -23.59
C SER A 462 -3.34 12.42 -24.89
N ARG A 463 -3.76 13.71 -24.89
CA ARG A 463 -3.75 14.58 -26.08
C ARG A 463 -2.36 15.06 -26.52
N THR A 464 -1.38 15.07 -25.62
CA THR A 464 0.00 15.54 -25.91
C THR A 464 0.98 14.44 -26.33
N VAL A 465 0.58 13.17 -26.38
CA VAL A 465 1.49 12.04 -26.65
C VAL A 465 1.33 11.56 -28.08
N GLN A 466 2.01 12.22 -29.02
CA GLN A 466 2.20 11.66 -30.36
C GLN A 466 3.20 10.49 -30.31
N ARG A 467 2.65 9.29 -30.56
CA ARG A 467 3.15 8.22 -31.43
C ARG A 467 4.67 8.23 -31.74
N ARG A 468 5.50 7.57 -30.91
CA ARG A 468 6.63 6.73 -31.36
C ARG A 468 7.25 5.89 -30.22
N SER A 469 7.43 4.60 -30.56
CA SER A 469 8.40 3.60 -30.11
C SER A 469 8.67 3.23 -28.64
N ILE A 470 7.72 3.28 -27.70
CA ILE A 470 7.90 2.33 -26.57
C ILE A 470 7.87 0.93 -27.20
N LYS A 471 9.01 0.23 -27.23
CA LYS A 471 9.06 -1.19 -27.60
C LYS A 471 8.39 -1.96 -26.47
N LEU A 472 7.06 -1.99 -26.51
CA LEU A 472 6.25 -2.70 -25.54
C LEU A 472 6.57 -4.19 -25.68
N ASP A 473 7.20 -4.74 -24.67
CA ASP A 473 7.62 -6.13 -24.58
C ASP A 473 6.67 -6.92 -23.66
N ASN A 474 7.11 -8.12 -23.27
CA ASN A 474 6.30 -9.01 -22.44
C ASN A 474 6.17 -8.57 -20.98
N TYR A 475 6.92 -7.55 -20.52
CA TYR A 475 6.72 -6.96 -19.19
C TYR A 475 5.53 -5.99 -19.18
N HIS A 476 5.03 -5.56 -20.34
CA HIS A 476 3.95 -4.60 -20.41
C HIS A 476 2.58 -5.27 -20.38
N HIS A 477 1.68 -4.75 -19.54
CA HIS A 477 0.30 -5.25 -19.42
C HIS A 477 -0.39 -5.35 -20.80
N PRO A 478 -1.17 -6.42 -21.07
CA PRO A 478 -1.82 -6.64 -22.38
C PRO A 478 -2.66 -5.45 -22.83
N GLU A 479 -3.39 -4.80 -21.92
CA GLU A 479 -4.18 -3.62 -22.23
C GLU A 479 -3.32 -2.43 -22.71
N LYS A 480 -2.11 -2.28 -22.15
CA LYS A 480 -1.16 -1.24 -22.56
C LYS A 480 -0.53 -1.57 -23.91
N ARG A 481 -0.27 -2.86 -24.18
CA ARG A 481 0.22 -3.36 -25.48
C ARG A 481 -0.81 -3.16 -26.59
N MET A 482 -2.07 -3.51 -26.33
CA MET A 482 -3.19 -3.37 -27.27
C MET A 482 -3.59 -1.91 -27.47
N HIS A 483 -3.47 -1.08 -26.43
CA HIS A 483 -3.77 0.34 -26.50
C HIS A 483 -2.59 1.18 -25.95
N PRO A 484 -1.54 1.40 -26.76
CA PRO A 484 -0.36 2.16 -26.34
C PRO A 484 -0.66 3.59 -25.87
N SER A 485 -1.78 4.17 -26.31
CA SER A 485 -2.26 5.49 -25.88
C SER A 485 -2.88 5.51 -24.48
N LYS A 486 -3.27 4.36 -23.91
CA LYS A 486 -3.79 4.30 -22.53
C LYS A 486 -2.71 4.74 -21.57
N LEU A 487 -3.07 5.60 -20.63
CA LEU A 487 -2.14 6.01 -19.60
C LEU A 487 -1.78 4.85 -18.69
N TYR A 488 -0.57 4.94 -18.16
CA TYR A 488 -0.04 3.92 -17.28
C TYR A 488 -0.73 3.99 -15.91
N ARG A 489 -1.05 2.84 -15.34
CA ARG A 489 -1.75 2.71 -14.05
C ARG A 489 -0.94 1.80 -13.12
N PRO A 490 -1.10 1.89 -11.78
CA PRO A 490 -0.45 1.00 -10.83
C PRO A 490 -0.59 -0.48 -11.16
N ALA A 491 -1.77 -0.90 -11.64
CA ALA A 491 -2.03 -2.28 -12.04
C ALA A 491 -1.07 -2.79 -13.13
N PHE A 492 -0.52 -1.89 -13.97
CA PHE A 492 0.45 -2.26 -14.99
C PHE A 492 1.83 -2.54 -14.39
N ASP A 493 2.24 -1.81 -13.33
CA ASP A 493 3.47 -2.13 -12.57
C ASP A 493 3.35 -3.46 -11.82
N ILE A 494 2.14 -3.89 -11.44
CA ILE A 494 1.90 -5.17 -10.76
C ILE A 494 1.94 -6.35 -11.75
N TYR A 495 1.55 -6.10 -13.00
CA TYR A 495 1.68 -7.09 -14.07
C TYR A 495 3.14 -7.31 -14.49
N SER A 496 3.88 -6.20 -14.60
CA SER A 496 5.33 -6.18 -14.86
C SER A 496 6.10 -6.84 -13.73
#